data_AF-Q86DC2-F1
#
_entry.id   AF-Q86DC2-F1
#
_cell.length_a   1.000
_cell.length_b   1.000
_cell.length_c   1.000
_cell.angle_alpha   90.00
_cell.angle_beta   90.00
_cell.angle_gamma   90.00
#
_symmetry.space_group_name_H-M   'P 1'
#
loop_
_entity.id
_entity.type
_entity.pdbx_description
1 polymer ?
#
loop_
_entity_poly.entity_id
_entity_poly.type
_entity_poly.pdbx_seq_one_letter_code
_entity_poly.pdbx_strand_id
1 'polypeptide(L)'
;MNRSNEFEWKIPKLEEPENIQDVNLFEETEPEKFTKGYIKEELPDKICSTVRKVIKIPRSALEKVGVRLHDDEQKPTHLLSDDIKTEPIEEATHVNVIQTPSWKPKFQCISDLLKDDTTDFDCEMSLGSSVLFDRPDSSLPIKKICPGFPKKVGSIPSNKRIMSESQVRRELNASFARNCHPTAIGMQKLSERCGIRYKTIFDNFETIRKDGKIECETNDACCRIREFLSRETDTTSYIEITNEVQTVLEDEIELHLLSRKRFTLGYVHVIMEKTDLAPSYIRAQYENWRRKLSTKDRGSWKIGDSEAENSVLSAEVSKQLEEAFLQRTNNREDKTLRPKDIKALSTQLEINEKEIENWIAKKTEATSGSNSTEQQQKHNILRIFASCRRRLPKLNIEGLNKYFAKNNKPGVRQREKIAKKLGLSERQVRNYFNKKRITERKLKVWKDAPKDFLTLSKQTVDEMMKIAEERRKPNDEYIQIANRLGVSHITLCSFIDWQKSIYAGKAK
;
A
#
# COMPACT_ATOMS: atom_id res chain seq x y z
N MET A 1 -49.50 12.19 -26.28
CA MET A 1 -49.04 13.54 -26.68
C MET A 1 -47.52 13.56 -26.55
N ASN A 2 -46.81 13.42 -27.68
CA ASN A 2 -45.35 13.44 -27.74
C ASN A 2 -44.85 14.88 -27.66
N ARG A 3 -43.95 15.18 -26.73
CA ARG A 3 -43.07 16.36 -26.79
C ARG A 3 -41.63 15.87 -26.76
N SER A 4 -41.08 15.70 -27.95
CA SER A 4 -39.64 15.59 -28.19
C SER A 4 -39.08 17.01 -28.12
N ASN A 5 -38.33 17.35 -27.08
CA ASN A 5 -37.51 18.55 -27.04
C ASN A 5 -36.08 18.15 -27.44
N GLU A 6 -35.70 18.48 -28.67
CA GLU A 6 -34.30 18.53 -29.10
C GLU A 6 -33.60 19.64 -28.30
N PHE A 7 -32.58 19.26 -27.53
CA PHE A 7 -31.66 20.20 -26.88
C PHE A 7 -30.35 20.20 -27.66
N GLU A 8 -30.18 21.25 -28.47
CA GLU A 8 -28.98 21.51 -29.26
C GLU A 8 -27.88 22.10 -28.33
N TRP A 9 -26.79 21.36 -28.12
CA TRP A 9 -25.65 21.81 -27.30
C TRP A 9 -24.71 22.69 -28.15
N LYS A 10 -24.71 24.01 -27.91
CA LYS A 10 -23.67 24.93 -28.43
C LYS A 10 -22.51 25.03 -27.44
N ILE A 11 -21.31 24.67 -27.88
CA ILE A 11 -20.05 24.78 -27.11
C ILE A 11 -19.56 26.24 -27.16
N PRO A 12 -19.28 26.90 -26.01
CA PRO A 12 -18.64 28.22 -26.00
C PRO A 12 -17.17 28.13 -26.41
N LYS A 13 -16.71 29.01 -27.30
CA LYS A 13 -15.28 29.22 -27.62
C LYS A 13 -14.59 29.89 -26.42
N LEU A 14 -13.50 29.30 -25.92
CA LEU A 14 -12.59 29.95 -24.97
C LEU A 14 -11.60 30.83 -25.75
N GLU A 15 -11.48 32.09 -25.37
CA GLU A 15 -10.44 33.03 -25.82
C GLU A 15 -9.14 32.80 -25.02
N GLU A 16 -7.99 32.85 -25.71
CA GLU A 16 -6.65 32.69 -25.13
C GLU A 16 -6.16 34.03 -24.52
N PRO A 17 -5.59 34.05 -23.30
CA PRO A 17 -5.00 35.28 -22.76
C PRO A 17 -3.59 35.54 -23.31
N GLU A 18 -3.36 36.81 -23.59
CA GLU A 18 -2.15 37.39 -24.18
C GLU A 18 -0.90 37.30 -23.29
N ASN A 19 0.23 37.28 -23.99
CA ASN A 19 1.62 37.20 -23.56
C ASN A 19 2.09 38.52 -22.91
N ILE A 20 2.67 38.48 -21.71
CA ILE A 20 3.42 39.60 -21.10
C ILE A 20 4.81 39.10 -20.71
N GLN A 21 5.83 39.64 -21.37
CA GLN A 21 7.25 39.50 -21.06
C GLN A 21 7.76 40.69 -20.22
N ASP A 22 8.84 40.41 -19.48
CA ASP A 22 9.90 41.29 -18.97
C ASP A 22 9.62 42.27 -17.82
N VAL A 23 10.22 41.97 -16.64
CA VAL A 23 11.00 42.94 -15.84
C VAL A 23 12.13 42.21 -15.05
N ASN A 24 13.37 42.52 -15.45
CA ASN A 24 14.62 42.79 -14.68
C ASN A 24 14.53 42.85 -13.13
N LEU A 25 15.57 42.76 -12.29
CA LEU A 25 17.02 42.54 -12.29
C LEU A 25 17.38 42.84 -10.81
N PHE A 26 18.07 41.98 -10.07
CA PHE A 26 18.81 42.42 -8.86
C PHE A 26 19.97 41.49 -8.55
N GLU A 27 21.08 42.15 -8.23
CA GLU A 27 22.48 41.71 -8.17
C GLU A 27 22.87 40.95 -6.89
N GLU A 28 23.89 40.10 -7.06
CA GLU A 28 25.11 39.89 -6.25
C GLU A 28 25.03 39.80 -4.72
N THR A 29 25.57 38.71 -4.16
CA THR A 29 26.91 38.67 -3.51
C THR A 29 27.15 37.35 -2.75
N GLU A 30 28.25 36.64 -3.06
CA GLU A 30 28.93 35.68 -2.16
C GLU A 30 30.31 36.26 -1.80
N PRO A 31 30.86 35.93 -0.61
CA PRO A 31 32.30 35.64 -0.59
C PRO A 31 32.77 34.52 0.37
N GLU A 32 33.86 33.87 -0.07
CA GLU A 32 35.07 33.47 0.68
C GLU A 32 35.04 32.25 1.62
N LYS A 33 35.68 31.13 1.25
CA LYS A 33 37.13 30.77 1.41
C LYS A 33 37.60 30.62 2.86
N PHE A 34 37.82 29.36 3.28
CA PHE A 34 38.85 29.02 4.27
C PHE A 34 39.51 27.66 3.91
N THR A 35 40.78 27.72 3.51
CA THR A 35 41.71 26.59 3.40
C THR A 35 43.04 27.01 4.01
N LYS A 36 43.55 26.30 5.03
CA LYS A 36 44.98 26.17 5.39
C LYS A 36 45.19 25.31 6.64
N GLY A 37 46.30 24.55 6.64
CA GLY A 37 46.96 23.99 7.85
C GLY A 37 47.06 22.45 7.85
N TYR A 38 47.99 21.84 7.10
CA TYR A 38 49.32 21.36 7.56
C TYR A 38 49.30 20.43 8.79
N ILE A 39 49.79 19.20 8.63
CA ILE A 39 50.94 18.60 9.34
C ILE A 39 51.36 17.33 8.57
N LYS A 40 52.63 17.33 8.15
CA LYS A 40 53.41 16.18 7.63
C LYS A 40 53.92 15.39 8.84
N GLU A 41 53.97 14.06 8.72
CA GLU A 41 54.97 13.24 9.41
C GLU A 41 55.20 11.94 8.62
N GLU A 42 56.48 11.55 8.55
CA GLU A 42 57.11 10.65 7.59
C GLU A 42 57.22 9.19 8.10
N LEU A 43 57.17 8.23 7.16
CA LEU A 43 57.92 6.95 6.96
C LEU A 43 58.46 6.10 8.18
N PRO A 44 58.83 4.79 8.03
CA PRO A 44 59.30 4.11 6.81
C PRO A 44 58.89 2.63 6.55
N ASP A 45 59.34 2.17 5.39
CA ASP A 45 59.25 0.87 4.74
C ASP A 45 59.74 -0.36 5.52
N LYS A 46 59.14 -1.52 5.22
CA LYS A 46 59.74 -2.89 5.26
C LYS A 46 58.87 -3.82 4.40
N ILE A 47 59.23 -4.04 3.13
CA ILE A 47 60.09 -5.12 2.58
C ILE A 47 59.34 -6.46 2.41
N CYS A 48 59.21 -6.83 1.11
CA CYS A 48 59.35 -8.14 0.43
C CYS A 48 58.73 -9.40 1.06
N SER A 49 58.29 -10.43 0.34
CA SER A 49 58.13 -10.83 -1.07
C SER A 49 57.79 -12.33 -0.97
N THR A 50 57.24 -12.95 -2.01
CA THR A 50 57.27 -14.39 -2.38
C THR A 50 55.86 -14.88 -2.76
N VAL A 51 55.56 -15.65 -3.81
CA VAL A 51 56.17 -16.12 -5.07
C VAL A 51 55.01 -16.83 -5.83
N ARG A 52 55.13 -16.91 -7.15
CA ARG A 52 54.22 -17.53 -8.15
C ARG A 52 53.92 -19.04 -7.97
N LYS A 53 52.79 -19.49 -8.54
CA LYS A 53 52.55 -20.72 -9.36
C LYS A 53 51.11 -20.64 -9.90
N VAL A 54 50.83 -20.31 -11.18
CA VAL A 54 50.93 -21.10 -12.43
C VAL A 54 50.34 -22.51 -12.31
N ILE A 55 49.12 -22.70 -12.82
CA ILE A 55 48.65 -23.95 -13.45
C ILE A 55 47.88 -23.58 -14.73
N LYS A 56 48.49 -23.87 -15.88
CA LYS A 56 47.86 -24.04 -17.21
C LYS A 56 47.48 -25.52 -17.33
N ILE A 57 46.27 -25.87 -17.77
CA ILE A 57 45.96 -27.14 -18.47
C ILE A 57 44.86 -26.87 -19.54
N PRO A 58 44.93 -27.47 -20.75
CA PRO A 58 44.37 -26.90 -21.98
C PRO A 58 43.04 -27.53 -22.47
N ARG A 59 42.47 -26.87 -23.48
CA ARG A 59 41.43 -27.36 -24.41
C ARG A 59 41.96 -28.52 -25.26
N SER A 60 41.30 -29.68 -25.22
CA SER A 60 41.05 -30.59 -26.37
C SER A 60 40.48 -31.94 -25.90
N ALA A 61 39.29 -32.32 -26.40
CA ALA A 61 38.85 -33.71 -26.68
C ALA A 61 37.40 -33.61 -27.19
N LEU A 62 37.21 -33.71 -28.51
CA LEU A 62 36.75 -34.89 -29.26
C LEU A 62 35.25 -35.19 -29.05
N GLU A 63 34.36 -34.88 -29.99
CA GLU A 63 34.08 -35.55 -31.29
C GLU A 63 32.90 -36.54 -31.16
N LYS A 64 32.01 -36.54 -32.18
CA LYS A 64 30.80 -37.37 -32.40
C LYS A 64 29.56 -36.80 -31.69
N VAL A 65 28.51 -36.34 -32.38
CA VAL A 65 27.67 -37.04 -33.36
C VAL A 65 27.09 -36.04 -34.36
N GLY A 66 27.20 -36.34 -35.65
CA GLY A 66 26.52 -35.62 -36.73
C GLY A 66 25.16 -36.24 -37.06
N VAL A 67 24.17 -35.41 -37.40
CA VAL A 67 23.01 -35.78 -38.22
C VAL A 67 22.64 -34.58 -39.11
N ARG A 68 22.21 -34.95 -40.31
CA ARG A 68 22.16 -34.25 -41.61
C ARG A 68 21.24 -33.02 -41.70
N LEU A 69 21.64 -32.16 -42.64
CA LEU A 69 20.85 -31.13 -43.34
C LEU A 69 19.75 -31.77 -44.21
N HIS A 70 18.62 -31.09 -44.30
CA HIS A 70 17.75 -31.09 -45.48
C HIS A 70 17.31 -29.64 -45.72
N ASP A 71 17.84 -29.07 -46.80
CA ASP A 71 17.30 -27.88 -47.46
C ASP A 71 16.20 -28.37 -48.40
N ASP A 72 15.06 -27.67 -48.42
CA ASP A 72 14.13 -27.69 -49.54
C ASP A 72 13.71 -26.26 -49.85
N GLU A 73 14.16 -25.83 -51.02
CA GLU A 73 13.77 -24.63 -51.74
C GLU A 73 12.31 -24.75 -52.20
N GLN A 74 11.55 -23.66 -52.12
CA GLN A 74 10.60 -23.31 -53.19
C GLN A 74 10.14 -21.86 -53.07
N LYS A 75 10.46 -21.09 -54.10
CA LYS A 75 9.98 -19.74 -54.39
C LYS A 75 9.50 -19.77 -55.84
N PRO A 76 8.34 -19.19 -56.18
CA PRO A 76 8.13 -18.71 -57.54
C PRO A 76 7.83 -17.22 -57.54
N THR A 77 8.68 -16.52 -58.27
CA THR A 77 8.47 -15.20 -58.84
C THR A 77 7.44 -15.23 -59.99
N HIS A 78 6.94 -14.03 -60.30
CA HIS A 78 6.60 -13.51 -61.62
C HIS A 78 5.11 -13.37 -62.03
N LEU A 79 4.83 -12.11 -62.43
CA LEU A 79 3.91 -11.63 -63.48
C LEU A 79 2.42 -11.49 -63.12
N LEU A 80 1.97 -10.25 -62.98
CA LEU A 80 1.21 -9.56 -64.04
C LEU A 80 0.94 -8.12 -63.60
N SER A 81 1.47 -7.19 -64.40
CA SER A 81 1.10 -5.78 -64.43
C SER A 81 -0.09 -5.66 -65.38
N ASP A 82 -1.14 -4.93 -65.01
CA ASP A 82 -2.03 -4.29 -65.99
C ASP A 82 -2.60 -3.01 -65.39
N ASP A 83 -2.54 -1.98 -66.22
CA ASP A 83 -2.84 -0.59 -65.98
C ASP A 83 -4.34 -0.35 -65.74
N ILE A 84 -4.68 0.39 -64.68
CA ILE A 84 -5.93 1.15 -64.65
C ILE A 84 -5.61 2.57 -64.19
N LYS A 85 -5.66 3.49 -65.15
CA LYS A 85 -5.74 4.94 -64.93
C LYS A 85 -7.15 5.27 -64.45
N THR A 86 -7.27 5.93 -63.31
CA THR A 86 -8.50 6.64 -62.94
C THR A 86 -8.12 7.99 -62.33
N GLU A 87 -8.77 9.03 -62.85
CA GLU A 87 -8.50 10.45 -62.65
C GLU A 87 -8.69 10.93 -61.20
N PRO A 88 -8.05 12.05 -60.81
CA PRO A 88 -8.23 12.64 -59.50
C PRO A 88 -9.53 13.46 -59.47
N ILE A 89 -10.50 13.02 -58.66
CA ILE A 89 -11.63 13.86 -58.27
C ILE A 89 -11.24 14.59 -56.98
N GLU A 90 -10.92 15.87 -57.12
CA GLU A 90 -10.83 16.83 -56.03
C GLU A 90 -12.25 17.19 -55.59
N GLU A 91 -12.75 16.56 -54.52
CA GLU A 91 -13.91 17.08 -53.79
C GLU A 91 -13.56 17.20 -52.31
N ALA A 92 -13.40 18.47 -51.90
CA ALA A 92 -13.21 18.89 -50.53
C ALA A 92 -14.44 18.55 -49.69
N THR A 93 -14.47 17.35 -49.13
CA THR A 93 -15.36 17.04 -48.01
C THR A 93 -14.62 17.34 -46.73
N HIS A 94 -15.13 18.31 -45.98
CA HIS A 94 -14.76 18.56 -44.59
C HIS A 94 -14.98 17.26 -43.80
N VAL A 95 -13.96 16.42 -43.71
CA VAL A 95 -13.91 15.33 -42.74
C VAL A 95 -13.85 16.02 -41.39
N ASN A 96 -14.98 16.05 -40.69
CA ASN A 96 -15.01 16.36 -39.27
C ASN A 96 -14.02 15.40 -38.61
N VAL A 97 -12.81 15.89 -38.33
CA VAL A 97 -11.83 15.19 -37.52
C VAL A 97 -12.48 15.03 -36.17
N ILE A 98 -13.10 13.87 -35.95
CA ILE A 98 -13.65 13.49 -34.65
C ILE A 98 -12.44 13.55 -33.71
N GLN A 99 -12.39 14.60 -32.89
CA GLN A 99 -11.36 14.75 -31.89
C GLN A 99 -11.47 13.52 -31.00
N THR A 100 -10.47 12.64 -31.09
CA THR A 100 -10.39 11.47 -30.24
C THR A 100 -10.34 11.97 -28.80
N PRO A 101 -11.31 11.61 -27.94
CA PRO A 101 -11.30 12.10 -26.58
C PRO A 101 -10.00 11.66 -25.91
N SER A 102 -9.42 12.51 -25.05
CA SER A 102 -8.17 12.15 -24.40
C SER A 102 -8.42 11.01 -23.40
N TRP A 103 -8.15 9.77 -23.80
CA TRP A 103 -8.17 8.60 -22.93
C TRP A 103 -6.95 8.64 -22.00
N LYS A 104 -7.02 9.42 -20.92
CA LYS A 104 -5.99 9.46 -19.85
C LYS A 104 -6.63 9.10 -18.52
N PRO A 105 -6.61 7.83 -18.08
CA PRO A 105 -7.15 7.46 -16.77
C PRO A 105 -6.34 8.13 -15.64
N LYS A 106 -7.04 8.69 -14.66
CA LYS A 106 -6.45 9.08 -13.37
C LYS A 106 -6.31 7.82 -12.51
N PHE A 107 -5.15 7.15 -12.55
CA PHE A 107 -4.87 6.02 -11.65
C PHE A 107 -4.80 6.51 -10.19
N GLN A 108 -5.88 6.37 -9.43
CA GLN A 108 -5.92 6.80 -8.02
C GLN A 108 -5.45 5.71 -7.02
N CYS A 109 -5.44 4.42 -7.36
CA CYS A 109 -4.93 3.38 -6.45
C CYS A 109 -4.60 2.04 -7.16
N ILE A 110 -3.50 1.38 -6.74
CA ILE A 110 -3.05 0.06 -7.25
C ILE A 110 -3.87 -1.11 -6.67
N SER A 111 -4.66 -0.89 -5.63
CA SER A 111 -5.23 -1.94 -4.79
C SER A 111 -6.45 -2.65 -5.38
N ASP A 112 -7.18 -2.05 -6.32
CA ASP A 112 -8.46 -2.60 -6.81
C ASP A 112 -8.30 -3.72 -7.87
N LEU A 113 -7.10 -3.90 -8.43
CA LEU A 113 -6.81 -4.91 -9.47
C LEU A 113 -5.95 -6.09 -9.00
N LEU A 114 -5.77 -6.28 -7.69
CA LEU A 114 -5.08 -7.45 -7.12
C LEU A 114 -6.07 -8.60 -6.80
N LYS A 115 -7.28 -8.56 -7.36
CA LYS A 115 -8.30 -9.62 -7.26
C LYS A 115 -8.46 -10.42 -8.56
N ASP A 116 -7.43 -10.43 -9.42
CA ASP A 116 -7.39 -11.24 -10.63
C ASP A 116 -6.98 -12.67 -10.24
N ASP A 117 -7.98 -13.47 -9.88
CA ASP A 117 -7.90 -14.92 -9.68
C ASP A 117 -7.82 -15.60 -11.06
N THR A 118 -6.62 -15.65 -11.63
CA THR A 118 -6.30 -16.63 -12.68
C THR A 118 -5.53 -17.77 -12.03
N THR A 119 -6.16 -18.94 -12.07
CA THR A 119 -5.83 -20.27 -11.53
C THR A 119 -4.53 -20.91 -12.06
N ASP A 120 -3.50 -20.14 -12.37
CA ASP A 120 -2.22 -20.65 -12.86
C ASP A 120 -1.04 -19.98 -12.15
N PHE A 121 -0.65 -20.47 -10.97
CA PHE A 121 0.72 -20.41 -10.45
C PHE A 121 0.95 -21.46 -9.36
N ASP A 122 0.79 -22.73 -9.72
CA ASP A 122 1.50 -23.84 -9.08
C ASP A 122 2.95 -23.87 -9.61
N CYS A 123 3.78 -23.01 -9.04
CA CYS A 123 5.23 -23.24 -8.96
C CYS A 123 5.85 -22.26 -7.96
N GLU A 124 6.25 -22.84 -6.82
CA GLU A 124 7.49 -22.54 -6.11
C GLU A 124 7.78 -21.10 -5.65
N MET A 125 8.17 -21.06 -4.37
CA MET A 125 9.04 -20.05 -3.76
C MET A 125 8.38 -18.71 -3.43
N SER A 126 7.92 -18.66 -2.17
CA SER A 126 8.10 -17.55 -1.21
C SER A 126 8.04 -16.14 -1.82
N LEU A 127 7.00 -15.33 -1.51
CA LEU A 127 7.09 -13.87 -1.34
C LEU A 127 5.71 -13.23 -1.09
N GLY A 128 5.29 -13.24 0.17
CA GLY A 128 4.31 -12.29 0.66
C GLY A 128 4.90 -10.87 0.66
N SER A 129 4.39 -10.03 -0.24
CA SER A 129 4.52 -8.58 -0.26
C SER A 129 4.17 -7.98 1.11
N SER A 130 5.03 -7.10 1.63
CA SER A 130 4.89 -6.26 2.85
C SER A 130 5.34 -6.90 4.18
N VAL A 131 6.35 -6.26 4.78
CA VAL A 131 6.78 -6.25 6.21
C VAL A 131 8.21 -6.78 6.46
N LEU A 132 9.00 -5.88 7.07
CA LEU A 132 10.23 -6.04 7.88
C LEU A 132 11.60 -6.08 7.17
N PHE A 133 12.51 -5.41 7.88
CA PHE A 133 13.74 -4.76 7.47
C PHE A 133 14.92 -5.72 7.48
N ASP A 134 15.88 -5.53 6.57
CA ASP A 134 17.27 -5.92 6.82
C ASP A 134 18.19 -4.77 6.42
N ARG A 135 19.03 -4.35 7.37
CA ARG A 135 20.19 -3.50 7.14
C ARG A 135 21.15 -4.24 6.21
N PRO A 136 21.79 -3.59 5.24
CA PRO A 136 23.02 -4.13 4.70
C PRO A 136 24.12 -3.92 5.74
N ASP A 137 24.87 -4.98 6.05
CA ASP A 137 26.22 -4.86 6.57
C ASP A 137 27.00 -3.92 5.65
N SER A 138 27.24 -2.69 6.11
CA SER A 138 28.22 -1.80 5.53
C SER A 138 29.43 -1.80 6.46
N SER A 139 30.35 -2.73 6.16
CA SER A 139 31.75 -2.62 6.52
C SER A 139 32.35 -1.39 5.80
N LEU A 140 32.33 -0.24 6.46
CA LEU A 140 33.17 0.90 6.11
C LEU A 140 33.77 1.49 7.40
N PRO A 141 35.08 1.76 7.45
CA PRO A 141 35.73 2.24 8.65
C PRO A 141 35.57 3.77 8.74
N ILE A 142 34.67 4.23 9.63
CA ILE A 142 34.66 5.64 10.04
C ILE A 142 35.47 5.74 11.33
N LYS A 143 36.75 6.11 11.19
CA LYS A 143 37.61 6.53 12.30
C LYS A 143 37.23 7.98 12.69
N LYS A 144 37.25 8.20 14.01
CA LYS A 144 37.51 9.45 14.76
C LYS A 144 36.32 10.38 15.12
N ILE A 145 36.22 10.54 16.45
CA ILE A 145 35.75 11.69 17.25
C ILE A 145 34.26 11.69 17.63
N CYS A 146 33.98 11.17 18.83
CA CYS A 146 33.11 11.77 19.87
C CYS A 146 33.24 10.94 21.18
N PRO A 147 33.71 11.52 22.30
CA PRO A 147 33.74 10.85 23.59
C PRO A 147 32.42 11.06 24.35
N GLY A 148 31.96 10.04 25.08
CA GLY A 148 30.99 10.20 26.17
C GLY A 148 29.53 9.87 25.86
N PHE A 149 29.19 8.59 25.70
CA PHE A 149 27.83 8.10 25.97
C PHE A 149 27.91 6.85 26.88
N PRO A 150 27.07 6.76 27.93
CA PRO A 150 27.13 5.67 28.90
C PRO A 150 26.76 4.32 28.26
N LYS A 151 27.71 3.38 28.34
CA LYS A 151 27.56 1.99 27.89
C LYS A 151 26.73 1.20 28.90
N LYS A 152 25.41 1.08 28.68
CA LYS A 152 24.53 0.01 29.21
C LYS A 152 23.13 0.16 28.62
N VAL A 153 22.96 -0.24 27.36
CA VAL A 153 21.63 -0.46 26.77
C VAL A 153 21.56 -1.92 26.38
N GLY A 154 20.62 -2.64 27.00
CA GLY A 154 20.42 -4.07 26.82
C GLY A 154 20.29 -4.47 25.35
N SER A 155 20.78 -5.66 25.04
CA SER A 155 20.71 -6.29 23.72
C SER A 155 19.29 -6.20 23.16
N ILE A 156 19.08 -5.34 22.16
CA ILE A 156 17.85 -5.32 21.36
C ILE A 156 17.79 -6.68 20.63
N PRO A 157 16.71 -7.46 20.73
CA PRO A 157 16.59 -8.75 20.06
C PRO A 157 16.56 -8.50 18.55
N SER A 158 17.71 -8.71 17.90
CA SER A 158 17.95 -8.40 16.49
C SER A 158 17.68 -9.63 15.62
N ASN A 159 16.89 -9.41 14.57
CA ASN A 159 16.54 -10.32 13.49
C ASN A 159 15.87 -11.65 13.85
N LYS A 160 14.57 -11.73 13.53
CA LYS A 160 13.87 -13.01 13.33
C LYS A 160 14.58 -13.75 12.20
N ARG A 161 15.57 -14.57 12.56
CA ARG A 161 16.28 -15.45 11.64
C ARG A 161 15.24 -16.31 10.92
N ILE A 162 15.27 -16.29 9.59
CA ILE A 162 14.41 -17.15 8.77
C ILE A 162 14.70 -18.59 9.21
N MET A 163 13.70 -19.28 9.76
CA MET A 163 13.82 -20.67 10.16
C MET A 163 14.04 -21.53 8.91
N SER A 164 14.91 -22.53 9.01
CA SER A 164 15.02 -23.53 7.94
C SER A 164 13.72 -24.33 7.84
N GLU A 165 13.43 -24.88 6.67
CA GLU A 165 12.23 -25.71 6.47
C GLU A 165 12.17 -26.88 7.46
N SER A 166 13.31 -27.50 7.78
CA SER A 166 13.41 -28.57 8.77
C SER A 166 13.16 -28.09 10.22
N GLN A 167 13.53 -26.85 10.55
CA GLN A 167 13.21 -26.26 11.86
C GLN A 167 11.72 -25.95 11.95
N VAL A 168 11.14 -25.41 10.87
CA VAL A 168 9.70 -25.18 10.75
C VAL A 168 8.92 -26.47 10.99
N ARG A 169 9.22 -27.56 10.27
CA ARG A 169 8.50 -28.83 10.41
C ARG A 169 8.60 -29.39 11.84
N ARG A 170 9.78 -29.30 12.47
CA ARG A 170 9.97 -29.71 13.87
C ARG A 170 9.12 -28.87 14.84
N GLU A 171 9.07 -27.56 14.65
CA GLU A 171 8.28 -26.67 15.51
C GLU A 171 6.77 -26.90 15.34
N LEU A 172 6.29 -27.13 14.11
CA LEU A 172 4.89 -27.48 13.85
C LEU A 172 4.53 -28.81 14.52
N ASN A 173 5.34 -29.87 14.32
CA ASN A 173 5.11 -31.17 14.94
C ASN A 173 5.17 -31.11 16.47
N ALA A 174 6.14 -30.38 17.04
CA ALA A 174 6.24 -30.20 18.48
C ALA A 174 5.06 -29.39 19.05
N SER A 175 4.53 -28.43 18.30
CA SER A 175 3.33 -27.69 18.70
C SER A 175 2.08 -28.56 18.63
N PHE A 176 1.96 -29.40 17.59
CA PHE A 176 0.87 -30.36 17.44
C PHE A 176 0.86 -31.39 18.58
N ALA A 177 2.02 -31.96 18.90
CA ALA A 177 2.16 -32.93 19.99
C ALA A 177 1.80 -32.37 21.37
N ARG A 178 1.91 -31.05 21.57
CA ARG A 178 1.48 -30.38 22.82
C ARG A 178 -0.02 -30.12 22.84
N ASN A 179 -0.59 -29.73 21.70
CA ASN A 179 -2.03 -29.48 21.57
C ASN A 179 -2.45 -29.70 20.10
N CYS A 180 -3.24 -30.74 19.86
CA CYS A 180 -3.79 -31.08 18.55
C CYS A 180 -4.85 -30.07 18.07
N HIS A 181 -5.42 -29.27 18.98
CA HIS A 181 -6.48 -28.28 18.75
C HIS A 181 -6.06 -26.91 19.29
N PRO A 182 -4.98 -26.29 18.76
CA PRO A 182 -4.55 -24.98 19.23
C PRO A 182 -5.64 -23.93 18.98
N THR A 183 -5.76 -22.99 19.91
CA THR A 183 -6.60 -21.80 19.76
C THR A 183 -6.14 -20.94 18.57
N ALA A 184 -6.99 -20.06 18.05
CA ALA A 184 -6.63 -19.17 16.95
C ALA A 184 -5.43 -18.27 17.34
N ILE A 185 -5.37 -17.83 18.60
CA ILE A 185 -4.24 -17.07 19.13
C ILE A 185 -2.95 -17.91 19.19
N GLY A 186 -3.05 -19.20 19.53
CA GLY A 186 -1.94 -20.14 19.52
C GLY A 186 -1.37 -20.33 18.11
N MET A 187 -2.24 -20.54 17.13
CA MET A 187 -1.85 -20.66 15.72
C MET A 187 -1.27 -19.37 15.16
N GLN A 188 -1.80 -18.20 15.53
CA GLN A 188 -1.24 -16.91 15.10
C GLN A 188 0.15 -16.67 15.71
N LYS A 189 0.36 -17.01 16.98
CA LYS A 189 1.70 -16.96 17.60
C LYS A 189 2.67 -17.92 16.91
N LEU A 190 2.21 -19.12 16.53
CA LEU A 190 3.02 -20.09 15.77
C LEU A 190 3.37 -19.53 14.37
N SER A 191 2.41 -18.89 13.69
CA SER A 191 2.62 -18.17 12.42
C SER A 191 3.70 -17.11 12.54
N GLU A 192 3.65 -16.29 13.58
CA GLU A 192 4.63 -15.23 13.82
C GLU A 192 6.03 -15.73 14.22
N ARG A 193 6.11 -16.89 14.89
CA ARG A 193 7.36 -17.55 15.27
C ARG A 193 8.03 -18.22 14.08
N CYS A 194 7.28 -18.98 13.30
CA CYS A 194 7.79 -19.72 12.15
C CYS A 194 7.96 -18.84 10.89
N GLY A 195 7.31 -17.68 10.83
CA GLY A 195 7.31 -16.82 9.63
C GLY A 195 6.46 -17.39 8.48
N ILE A 196 5.48 -18.23 8.79
CA ILE A 196 4.61 -18.93 7.83
C ILE A 196 3.21 -18.32 7.88
N ARG A 197 2.48 -18.35 6.76
CA ARG A 197 1.08 -17.87 6.74
C ARG A 197 0.22 -18.70 7.70
N TYR A 198 -0.64 -18.02 8.45
CA TYR A 198 -1.62 -18.65 9.34
C TYR A 198 -2.40 -19.81 8.67
N LYS A 199 -2.90 -19.60 7.44
CA LYS A 199 -3.64 -20.63 6.68
C LYS A 199 -2.81 -21.92 6.50
N THR A 200 -1.53 -21.80 6.14
CA THR A 200 -0.64 -22.96 5.95
C THR A 200 -0.42 -23.74 7.25
N ILE A 201 -0.42 -23.08 8.40
CA ILE A 201 -0.35 -23.76 9.70
C ILE A 201 -1.66 -24.50 9.99
N PHE A 202 -2.80 -23.84 9.76
CA PHE A 202 -4.11 -24.44 9.93
C PHE A 202 -4.28 -25.69 9.05
N ASP A 203 -3.96 -25.58 7.75
CA ASP A 203 -4.03 -26.68 6.79
C ASP A 203 -3.11 -27.83 7.21
N ASN A 204 -1.88 -27.54 7.67
CA ASN A 204 -0.95 -28.57 8.16
C ASN A 204 -1.48 -29.33 9.38
N PHE A 205 -2.04 -28.61 10.36
CA PHE A 205 -2.67 -29.23 11.53
C PHE A 205 -3.91 -30.05 11.14
N GLU A 206 -4.68 -29.58 10.15
CA GLU A 206 -5.80 -30.32 9.60
C GLU A 206 -5.36 -31.62 8.91
N THR A 207 -4.30 -31.59 8.10
CA THR A 207 -3.72 -32.80 7.48
C THR A 207 -3.27 -33.80 8.54
N ILE A 208 -2.51 -33.36 9.55
CA ILE A 208 -2.03 -34.27 10.61
C ILE A 208 -3.21 -34.90 11.38
N ARG A 209 -4.29 -34.14 11.65
CA ARG A 209 -5.50 -34.70 12.26
C ARG A 209 -6.21 -35.72 11.38
N LYS A 210 -6.33 -35.44 10.07
CA LYS A 210 -6.93 -36.37 9.10
C LYS A 210 -6.12 -37.66 9.00
N ASP A 211 -4.80 -37.54 8.92
CA ASP A 211 -3.88 -38.68 8.85
C ASP A 211 -3.90 -39.50 10.14
N GLY A 212 -3.97 -38.82 11.29
CA GLY A 212 -4.05 -39.44 12.63
C GLY A 212 -5.45 -39.91 13.02
N LYS A 213 -6.48 -39.68 12.19
CA LYS A 213 -7.90 -39.92 12.51
C LYS A 213 -8.33 -39.32 13.85
N ILE A 214 -7.84 -38.10 14.14
CA ILE A 214 -8.17 -37.37 15.36
C ILE A 214 -9.48 -36.60 15.13
N GLU A 215 -10.52 -36.96 15.89
CA GLU A 215 -11.81 -36.28 15.86
C GLU A 215 -11.74 -34.93 16.58
N CYS A 216 -12.48 -33.95 16.08
CA CYS A 216 -12.55 -32.61 16.67
C CYS A 216 -13.90 -32.45 17.36
N GLU A 217 -13.92 -31.95 18.58
CA GLU A 217 -15.15 -31.66 19.30
C GLU A 217 -15.84 -30.41 18.72
N THR A 218 -17.16 -30.30 18.85
CA THR A 218 -17.94 -29.17 18.31
C THR A 218 -17.44 -27.82 18.83
N ASN A 219 -16.94 -27.77 20.06
CA ASN A 219 -16.47 -26.54 20.71
C ASN A 219 -14.99 -26.22 20.42
N ASP A 220 -14.28 -27.08 19.69
CA ASP A 220 -12.88 -26.83 19.36
C ASP A 220 -12.73 -25.61 18.46
N ALA A 221 -11.66 -24.83 18.70
CA ALA A 221 -11.30 -23.69 17.86
C ALA A 221 -11.17 -24.07 16.37
N CYS A 222 -10.72 -25.29 16.07
CA CYS A 222 -10.58 -25.75 14.68
C CYS A 222 -11.92 -26.01 13.99
N CYS A 223 -12.95 -26.48 14.70
CA CYS A 223 -14.31 -26.63 14.18
C CYS A 223 -14.93 -25.26 13.89
N ARG A 224 -14.82 -24.33 14.85
CA ARG A 224 -15.29 -22.94 14.67
C ARG A 224 -14.61 -22.25 13.49
N ILE A 225 -13.30 -22.43 13.32
CA ILE A 225 -12.57 -21.88 12.15
C ILE A 225 -13.00 -22.55 10.84
N ARG A 226 -13.28 -23.86 10.84
CA ARG A 226 -13.77 -24.55 9.63
C ARG A 226 -15.14 -24.05 9.22
N GLU A 227 -16.06 -23.93 10.19
CA GLU A 227 -17.39 -23.36 9.98
C GLU A 227 -17.30 -21.92 9.46
N PHE A 228 -16.38 -21.12 10.00
CA PHE A 228 -16.07 -19.78 9.52
C PHE A 228 -15.62 -19.76 8.05
N LEU A 229 -14.71 -20.66 7.66
CA LEU A 229 -14.22 -20.70 6.28
C LEU A 229 -15.33 -21.08 5.31
N SER A 230 -16.28 -21.91 5.74
CA SER A 230 -17.50 -22.22 4.99
C SER A 230 -18.46 -21.02 4.88
N ARG A 231 -18.52 -20.16 5.90
CA ARG A 231 -19.38 -18.96 5.95
C ARG A 231 -18.78 -17.69 5.33
N GLU A 232 -17.53 -17.71 4.83
CA GLU A 232 -16.88 -16.48 4.33
C GLU A 232 -17.66 -15.84 3.16
N THR A 233 -18.49 -16.61 2.46
CA THR A 233 -19.36 -16.17 1.36
C THR A 233 -20.70 -15.58 1.81
N ASP A 234 -21.09 -15.74 3.07
CA ASP A 234 -22.41 -15.32 3.53
C ASP A 234 -22.46 -13.80 3.65
N THR A 235 -23.39 -13.19 2.92
CA THR A 235 -23.67 -11.76 3.02
C THR A 235 -24.11 -11.44 4.44
N THR A 236 -23.42 -10.49 5.08
CA THR A 236 -23.67 -10.07 6.46
C THR A 236 -25.12 -9.59 6.58
N SER A 237 -26.00 -10.43 7.11
CA SER A 237 -27.29 -9.98 7.62
C SER A 237 -27.05 -9.00 8.77
N TYR A 238 -28.01 -8.10 9.00
CA TYR A 238 -27.95 -7.20 10.14
C TYR A 238 -27.96 -8.03 11.44
N ILE A 239 -26.83 -8.09 12.13
CA ILE A 239 -26.68 -8.77 13.42
C ILE A 239 -26.75 -7.68 14.49
N GLU A 240 -27.70 -7.79 15.41
CA GLU A 240 -27.74 -7.00 16.63
C GLU A 240 -26.64 -7.49 17.57
N ILE A 241 -25.69 -6.62 17.89
CA ILE A 241 -24.54 -6.95 18.74
C ILE A 241 -24.74 -6.29 20.09
N THR A 242 -24.52 -7.05 21.17
CA THR A 242 -24.56 -6.50 22.52
C THR A 242 -23.39 -5.54 22.76
N ASN A 243 -23.60 -4.52 23.59
CA ASN A 243 -22.55 -3.52 23.91
C ASN A 243 -21.26 -4.17 24.45
N GLU A 244 -21.37 -5.30 25.17
CA GLU A 244 -20.23 -6.07 25.68
C GLU A 244 -19.40 -6.65 24.54
N VAL A 245 -20.04 -7.35 23.58
CA VAL A 245 -19.35 -7.94 22.41
C VAL A 245 -18.76 -6.85 21.53
N GLN A 246 -19.45 -5.71 21.37
CA GLN A 246 -18.92 -4.56 20.66
C GLN A 246 -17.66 -4.00 21.34
N THR A 247 -17.66 -3.86 22.66
CA THR A 247 -16.50 -3.37 23.41
C THR A 247 -15.29 -4.30 23.21
N VAL A 248 -15.49 -5.62 23.35
CA VAL A 248 -14.42 -6.61 23.10
C VAL A 248 -13.91 -6.55 21.67
N LEU A 249 -14.80 -6.38 20.69
CA LEU A 249 -14.42 -6.22 19.28
C LEU A 249 -13.54 -4.98 19.06
N GLU A 250 -13.95 -3.85 19.63
CA GLU A 250 -13.24 -2.57 19.50
C GLU A 250 -11.87 -2.62 20.18
N ASP A 251 -11.79 -3.17 21.39
CA ASP A 251 -10.55 -3.36 22.13
C ASP A 251 -9.55 -4.24 21.37
N GLU A 252 -10.01 -5.35 20.78
CA GLU A 252 -9.14 -6.25 20.00
C GLU A 252 -8.70 -5.60 18.68
N ILE A 253 -9.59 -4.88 18.00
CA ILE A 253 -9.26 -4.13 16.79
C ILE A 253 -8.22 -3.03 17.11
N GLU A 254 -8.41 -2.29 18.20
CA GLU A 254 -7.48 -1.26 18.65
C GLU A 254 -6.12 -1.86 19.01
N LEU A 255 -6.08 -2.91 19.82
CA LEU A 255 -4.86 -3.63 20.17
C LEU A 255 -4.09 -4.09 18.92
N HIS A 256 -4.80 -4.61 17.92
CA HIS A 256 -4.19 -5.02 16.65
C HIS A 256 -3.70 -3.85 15.80
N LEU A 257 -4.47 -2.76 15.70
CA LEU A 257 -4.07 -1.55 14.98
C LEU A 257 -2.83 -0.90 15.62
N LEU A 258 -2.78 -0.85 16.95
CA LEU A 258 -1.62 -0.37 17.72
C LEU A 258 -0.38 -1.23 17.50
N SER A 259 -0.55 -2.55 17.36
CA SER A 259 0.56 -3.47 17.08
C SER A 259 1.24 -3.26 15.71
N ARG A 260 0.63 -2.45 14.81
CA ARG A 260 1.08 -2.21 13.42
C ARG A 260 1.21 -3.48 12.56
N LYS A 261 0.74 -4.62 13.05
CA LYS A 261 0.74 -5.86 12.30
C LYS A 261 -0.35 -5.78 11.24
N ARG A 262 -0.10 -6.40 10.07
CA ARG A 262 -1.13 -6.46 9.04
C ARG A 262 -2.32 -7.21 9.60
N PHE A 263 -3.53 -6.77 9.28
CA PHE A 263 -4.75 -7.49 9.61
C PHE A 263 -4.84 -8.79 8.80
N THR A 264 -4.08 -9.79 9.24
CA THR A 264 -4.01 -11.11 8.63
C THR A 264 -5.23 -11.94 9.01
N LEU A 265 -5.55 -12.94 8.20
CA LEU A 265 -6.62 -13.91 8.47
C LEU A 265 -6.60 -14.45 9.90
N GLY A 266 -5.42 -14.77 10.44
CA GLY A 266 -5.30 -15.27 11.80
C GLY A 266 -5.77 -14.31 12.89
N TYR A 267 -5.68 -12.98 12.68
CA TYR A 267 -6.26 -12.01 13.64
C TYR A 267 -7.78 -11.94 13.53
N VAL A 268 -8.33 -12.09 12.32
CA VAL A 268 -9.78 -12.20 12.15
C VAL A 268 -10.29 -13.41 12.95
N HIS A 269 -9.59 -14.54 12.89
CA HIS A 269 -9.96 -15.72 13.69
C HIS A 269 -9.76 -15.53 15.19
N VAL A 270 -8.77 -14.74 15.64
CA VAL A 270 -8.59 -14.41 17.06
C VAL A 270 -9.75 -13.57 17.59
N ILE A 271 -10.16 -12.55 16.84
CA ILE A 271 -11.32 -11.71 17.19
C ILE A 271 -12.59 -12.55 17.17
N MET A 272 -12.76 -13.39 16.14
CA MET A 272 -13.88 -14.31 16.04
C MET A 272 -13.95 -15.25 17.25
N GLU A 273 -12.83 -15.88 17.64
CA GLU A 273 -12.80 -16.80 18.79
C GLU A 273 -13.26 -16.15 20.10
N LYS A 274 -13.12 -14.82 20.22
CA LYS A 274 -13.52 -14.01 21.39
C LYS A 274 -14.93 -13.44 21.31
N THR A 275 -15.44 -13.19 20.11
CA THR A 275 -16.70 -12.42 19.89
C THR A 275 -17.79 -13.25 19.23
N ASP A 276 -17.44 -14.41 18.67
CA ASP A 276 -18.29 -15.27 17.81
C ASP A 276 -18.98 -14.52 16.65
N LEU A 277 -18.39 -13.40 16.20
CA LEU A 277 -18.88 -12.60 15.08
C LEU A 277 -18.40 -13.11 13.72
N ALA A 278 -19.20 -12.84 12.69
CA ALA A 278 -18.88 -13.21 11.31
C ALA A 278 -17.63 -12.47 10.76
N PRO A 279 -16.81 -13.12 9.91
CA PRO A 279 -15.63 -12.52 9.28
C PRO A 279 -15.88 -11.20 8.58
N SER A 280 -16.98 -11.16 7.82
CA SER A 280 -17.37 -10.04 7.00
C SER A 280 -17.67 -8.83 7.88
N TYR A 281 -18.36 -9.04 9.00
CA TYR A 281 -18.61 -8.02 10.01
C TYR A 281 -17.32 -7.51 10.65
N ILE A 282 -16.44 -8.41 11.13
CA ILE A 282 -15.15 -8.05 11.74
C ILE A 282 -14.29 -7.22 10.77
N ARG A 283 -14.20 -7.64 9.49
CA ARG A 283 -13.45 -6.91 8.46
C ARG A 283 -14.07 -5.54 8.16
N ALA A 284 -15.40 -5.45 8.11
CA ALA A 284 -16.10 -4.19 7.91
C ALA A 284 -15.84 -3.21 9.06
N GLN A 285 -15.91 -3.68 10.32
CA GLN A 285 -15.60 -2.87 11.49
C GLN A 285 -14.13 -2.45 11.53
N TYR A 286 -13.21 -3.35 11.20
CA TYR A 286 -11.80 -3.01 11.07
C TYR A 286 -11.55 -1.91 10.04
N GLU A 287 -12.16 -1.99 8.84
CA GLU A 287 -12.01 -0.95 7.81
C GLU A 287 -12.71 0.36 8.20
N ASN A 288 -13.84 0.30 8.92
CA ASN A 288 -14.49 1.48 9.50
C ASN A 288 -13.56 2.15 10.52
N TRP A 289 -12.98 1.40 11.45
CA TRP A 289 -12.03 1.86 12.46
C TRP A 289 -10.75 2.42 11.82
N ARG A 290 -10.23 1.74 10.81
CA ARG A 290 -9.07 2.20 10.04
C ARG A 290 -9.37 3.48 9.27
N ARG A 291 -10.56 3.61 8.66
CA ARG A 291 -11.02 4.85 8.01
C ARG A 291 -11.15 5.97 9.03
N LYS A 292 -11.80 5.72 10.17
CA LYS A 292 -11.88 6.64 11.32
C LYS A 292 -10.47 7.09 11.71
N LEU A 293 -9.49 6.20 11.89
CA LEU A 293 -8.12 6.57 12.22
C LEU A 293 -7.35 7.29 11.10
N SER A 294 -7.70 7.04 9.83
CA SER A 294 -7.04 7.66 8.68
C SER A 294 -7.57 9.06 8.39
N THR A 295 -8.88 9.30 8.55
CA THR A 295 -9.47 10.64 8.42
C THR A 295 -9.09 11.53 9.61
N LYS A 296 -8.69 10.92 10.72
CA LYS A 296 -8.28 11.56 11.99
C LYS A 296 -6.93 12.29 11.99
N ASP A 297 -6.21 12.33 10.87
CA ASP A 297 -4.92 13.04 10.75
C ASP A 297 -5.05 14.58 10.56
N ARG A 298 -6.13 15.16 11.09
CA ARG A 298 -6.29 16.61 11.35
C ARG A 298 -7.01 16.82 12.70
N GLY A 299 -6.32 16.57 13.81
CA GLY A 299 -6.57 17.23 15.11
C GLY A 299 -7.83 16.94 15.94
N SER A 300 -8.89 16.31 15.43
CA SER A 300 -10.23 16.48 16.05
C SER A 300 -10.75 15.38 17.00
N TRP A 301 -10.19 14.17 17.02
CA TRP A 301 -10.98 13.00 17.43
C TRP A 301 -10.67 12.36 18.78
N LYS A 302 -10.10 13.13 19.71
CA LYS A 302 -10.12 12.72 21.11
C LYS A 302 -10.78 13.75 22.03
N ILE A 303 -11.50 14.76 21.51
CA ILE A 303 -12.09 15.80 22.37
C ILE A 303 -13.61 15.98 22.30
N GLY A 304 -14.33 15.73 21.20
CA GLY A 304 -15.79 15.87 21.36
C GLY A 304 -16.66 15.77 20.13
N ASP A 305 -17.18 14.56 19.88
CA ASP A 305 -18.47 14.41 19.17
C ASP A 305 -19.38 13.35 19.81
N SER A 306 -18.88 12.45 20.67
CA SER A 306 -19.74 11.51 21.43
C SER A 306 -19.92 11.87 22.91
N GLU A 307 -19.19 12.89 23.39
CA GLU A 307 -19.44 13.56 24.68
C GLU A 307 -19.99 14.99 24.48
N ALA A 308 -20.10 15.46 23.23
CA ALA A 308 -20.64 16.78 22.92
C ALA A 308 -22.15 16.89 23.18
N GLU A 309 -22.84 15.76 23.38
CA GLU A 309 -24.23 15.75 23.85
C GLU A 309 -24.37 15.82 25.38
N ASN A 310 -23.28 15.64 26.15
CA ASN A 310 -23.31 15.71 27.61
C ASN A 310 -22.53 16.88 28.22
N SER A 311 -21.84 17.70 27.43
CA SER A 311 -21.32 18.98 27.89
C SER A 311 -22.22 20.10 27.38
N VAL A 312 -23.26 20.41 28.15
CA VAL A 312 -24.24 21.50 27.93
C VAL A 312 -23.60 22.87 28.21
N LEU A 313 -22.32 23.07 27.86
CA LEU A 313 -21.69 24.38 28.00
C LEU A 313 -21.74 25.07 26.66
N SER A 314 -22.51 26.16 26.60
CA SER A 314 -22.51 27.07 25.45
C SER A 314 -21.08 27.45 25.05
N ALA A 315 -20.83 27.65 23.75
CA ALA A 315 -19.53 28.09 23.25
C ALA A 315 -19.04 29.36 23.95
N GLU A 316 -19.97 30.25 24.32
CA GLU A 316 -19.68 31.50 25.05
C GLU A 316 -19.21 31.22 26.49
N VAL A 317 -19.89 30.31 27.19
CA VAL A 317 -19.51 29.86 28.53
C VAL A 317 -18.12 29.22 28.52
N SER A 318 -17.84 28.37 27.53
CA SER A 318 -16.53 27.72 27.38
C SER A 318 -15.41 28.75 27.19
N LYS A 319 -15.67 29.82 26.42
CA LYS A 319 -14.73 30.92 26.22
C LYS A 319 -14.50 31.72 27.51
N GLN A 320 -15.55 32.00 28.28
CA GLN A 320 -15.44 32.71 29.57
C GLN A 320 -14.69 31.88 30.62
N LEU A 321 -14.91 30.56 30.67
CA LEU A 321 -14.13 29.64 31.50
C LEU A 321 -12.65 29.63 31.10
N GLU A 322 -12.35 29.64 29.80
CA GLU A 322 -10.97 29.70 29.29
C GLU A 322 -10.27 31.01 29.64
N GLU A 323 -10.96 32.14 29.50
CA GLU A 323 -10.42 33.44 29.90
C GLU A 323 -10.17 33.51 31.41
N ALA A 324 -11.12 33.07 32.24
CA ALA A 324 -10.96 33.05 33.69
C ALA A 324 -9.85 32.10 34.14
N PHE A 325 -9.71 30.95 33.47
CA PHE A 325 -8.63 30.01 33.71
C PHE A 325 -7.27 30.66 33.41
N LEU A 326 -7.10 31.24 32.22
CA LEU A 326 -5.87 31.90 31.80
C LEU A 326 -5.48 33.10 32.70
N GLN A 327 -6.46 33.95 33.05
CA GLN A 327 -6.24 35.09 33.93
C GLN A 327 -5.74 34.67 35.33
N ARG A 328 -6.26 33.55 35.86
CA ARG A 328 -5.83 33.06 37.19
C ARG A 328 -4.52 32.28 37.13
N THR A 329 -4.30 31.46 36.10
CA THR A 329 -3.07 30.67 35.98
C THR A 329 -1.84 31.52 35.68
N ASN A 330 -1.99 32.67 35.01
CA ASN A 330 -0.86 33.56 34.72
C ASN A 330 -0.38 34.36 35.94
N ASN A 331 -1.23 34.53 36.97
CA ASN A 331 -0.96 35.39 38.12
C ASN A 331 -0.54 34.64 39.39
N ARG A 332 -0.51 33.30 39.38
CA ARG A 332 -0.21 32.48 40.56
C ARG A 332 0.85 31.43 40.24
N GLU A 333 1.76 31.20 41.19
CA GLU A 333 2.75 30.11 41.11
C GLU A 333 2.07 28.72 41.12
N ASP A 334 0.93 28.63 41.78
CA ASP A 334 0.12 27.42 41.88
C ASP A 334 -0.89 27.37 40.72
N LYS A 335 -0.70 26.43 39.79
CA LYS A 335 -1.51 26.26 38.56
C LYS A 335 -2.90 25.66 38.84
N THR A 336 -3.31 25.56 40.10
CA THR A 336 -4.59 24.98 40.52
C THR A 336 -5.59 26.08 40.90
N LEU A 337 -6.81 26.01 40.38
CA LEU A 337 -7.90 26.91 40.84
C LEU A 337 -8.32 26.49 42.25
N ARG A 338 -8.39 27.44 43.17
CA ARG A 338 -8.86 27.18 44.54
C ARG A 338 -10.38 26.94 44.53
N PRO A 339 -10.94 26.16 45.46
CA PRO A 339 -12.39 25.95 45.55
C PRO A 339 -13.21 27.25 45.64
N LYS A 340 -12.66 28.30 46.27
CA LYS A 340 -13.28 29.64 46.32
C LYS A 340 -13.45 30.27 44.94
N ASP A 341 -12.48 30.05 44.05
CA ASP A 341 -12.46 30.58 42.69
C ASP A 341 -13.46 29.85 41.79
N ILE A 342 -13.66 28.55 42.02
CA ILE A 342 -14.65 27.70 41.35
C ILE A 342 -16.07 28.13 41.74
N LYS A 343 -16.32 28.33 43.04
CA LYS A 343 -17.61 28.84 43.55
C LYS A 343 -17.97 30.22 43.00
N ALA A 344 -16.98 31.12 42.88
CA ALA A 344 -17.18 32.44 42.27
C ALA A 344 -17.56 32.34 40.78
N LEU A 345 -16.90 31.44 40.02
CA LEU A 345 -17.25 31.21 38.61
C LEU A 345 -18.62 30.54 38.45
N SER A 346 -18.97 29.62 39.34
CA SER A 346 -20.30 28.98 39.37
C SER A 346 -21.39 30.03 39.57
N THR A 347 -21.16 31.00 40.47
CA THR A 347 -22.11 32.09 40.71
C THR A 347 -22.17 33.06 39.53
N GLN A 348 -21.04 33.35 38.88
CA GLN A 348 -20.95 34.30 37.77
C GLN A 348 -21.56 33.76 36.47
N LEU A 349 -21.39 32.48 36.19
CA LEU A 349 -21.80 31.85 34.94
C LEU A 349 -23.12 31.07 35.04
N GLU A 350 -23.69 30.97 36.24
CA GLU A 350 -24.88 30.16 36.55
C GLU A 350 -24.72 28.67 36.21
N ILE A 351 -23.53 28.10 36.45
CA ILE A 351 -23.17 26.70 36.13
C ILE A 351 -22.87 25.94 37.43
N ASN A 352 -23.17 24.64 37.47
CA ASN A 352 -22.86 23.81 38.63
C ASN A 352 -21.34 23.73 38.91
N GLU A 353 -20.92 23.88 40.17
CA GLU A 353 -19.51 23.76 40.60
C GLU A 353 -18.82 22.50 40.05
N LYS A 354 -19.53 21.35 39.99
CA LYS A 354 -19.00 20.08 39.46
C LYS A 354 -18.67 20.13 37.97
N GLU A 355 -19.46 20.85 37.17
CA GLU A 355 -19.21 20.96 35.73
C GLU A 355 -17.96 21.79 35.46
N ILE A 356 -17.75 22.84 36.25
CA ILE A 356 -16.54 23.66 36.21
C ILE A 356 -15.32 22.84 36.66
N GLU A 357 -15.43 22.05 37.73
CA GLU A 357 -14.36 21.15 38.18
C GLU A 357 -13.96 20.14 37.09
N ASN A 358 -14.95 19.49 36.46
CA ASN A 358 -14.72 18.55 35.37
C ASN A 358 -14.06 19.24 34.17
N TRP A 359 -14.52 20.44 33.80
CA TRP A 359 -13.93 21.23 32.72
C TRP A 359 -12.48 21.61 33.04
N ILE A 360 -12.18 22.05 34.26
CA ILE A 360 -10.82 22.37 34.71
C ILE A 360 -9.94 21.14 34.72
N ALA A 361 -10.42 19.98 35.18
CA ALA A 361 -9.67 18.73 35.16
C ALA A 361 -9.29 18.34 33.72
N LYS A 362 -10.25 18.38 32.79
CA LYS A 362 -10.05 18.10 31.36
C LYS A 362 -9.09 19.10 30.71
N LYS A 363 -9.20 20.39 31.04
CA LYS A 363 -8.28 21.44 30.56
C LYS A 363 -6.89 21.25 31.14
N THR A 364 -6.77 20.94 32.42
CA THR A 364 -5.49 20.68 33.10
C THR A 364 -4.81 19.47 32.50
N GLU A 365 -5.52 18.39 32.23
CA GLU A 365 -5.00 17.20 31.54
C GLU A 365 -4.48 17.55 30.12
N ALA A 366 -5.24 18.34 29.36
CA ALA A 366 -4.82 18.81 28.04
C ALA A 366 -3.60 19.74 28.08
N THR A 367 -3.50 20.62 29.08
CA THR A 367 -2.44 21.64 29.18
C THR A 367 -1.18 21.11 29.86
N SER A 368 -1.29 20.10 30.74
CA SER A 368 -0.18 19.56 31.52
C SER A 368 0.81 18.76 30.69
N GLY A 369 0.55 18.53 29.39
CA GLY A 369 1.53 18.05 28.40
C GLY A 369 2.24 16.74 28.76
N SER A 370 1.79 16.04 29.79
CA SER A 370 2.57 14.99 30.44
C SER A 370 2.31 13.65 29.77
N ASN A 371 3.25 13.32 28.88
CA ASN A 371 3.61 12.00 28.37
C ASN A 371 2.81 11.38 27.20
N SER A 372 1.56 11.77 26.95
CA SER A 372 0.77 11.15 25.85
C SER A 372 1.08 11.76 24.46
N THR A 373 1.22 13.09 24.37
CA THR A 373 1.40 13.80 23.09
C THR A 373 2.81 13.68 22.51
N GLU A 374 3.87 13.63 23.34
CA GLU A 374 5.24 13.51 22.82
C GLU A 374 5.51 12.12 22.24
N GLN A 375 4.97 11.06 22.87
CA GLN A 375 5.01 9.72 22.29
C GLN A 375 4.18 9.64 21.00
N GLN A 376 3.03 10.30 20.95
CA GLN A 376 2.17 10.32 19.77
C GLN A 376 2.79 11.15 18.62
N GLN A 377 3.47 12.26 18.92
CA GLN A 377 4.25 13.03 17.95
C GLN A 377 5.47 12.26 17.45
N LYS A 378 6.25 11.63 18.35
CA LYS A 378 7.34 10.72 17.96
C LYS A 378 6.80 9.58 17.08
N HIS A 379 5.66 9.01 17.43
CA HIS A 379 4.99 7.98 16.64
C HIS A 379 4.55 8.48 15.26
N ASN A 380 4.00 9.70 15.16
CA ASN A 380 3.58 10.33 13.90
C ASN A 380 4.78 10.69 13.01
N ILE A 381 5.85 11.24 13.58
CA ILE A 381 7.11 11.50 12.87
C ILE A 381 7.68 10.18 12.34
N LEU A 382 7.71 9.13 13.16
CA LEU A 382 8.12 7.78 12.72
C LEU A 382 7.18 7.20 11.65
N ARG A 383 5.87 7.52 11.68
CA ARG A 383 4.88 7.13 10.65
C ARG A 383 5.20 7.79 9.32
N ILE A 384 5.48 9.09 9.32
CA ILE A 384 5.88 9.86 8.14
C ILE A 384 7.19 9.29 7.58
N PHE A 385 8.22 9.12 8.42
CA PHE A 385 9.50 8.54 7.97
C PHE A 385 9.37 7.10 7.44
N ALA A 386 8.56 6.24 8.06
CA ALA A 386 8.35 4.87 7.59
C ALA A 386 7.58 4.83 6.25
N SER A 387 6.67 5.78 6.01
CA SER A 387 5.97 5.92 4.73
C SER A 387 6.89 6.49 3.64
N CYS A 388 7.75 7.46 3.98
CA CYS A 388 8.75 8.04 3.06
C CYS A 388 9.79 7.01 2.62
N ARG A 389 10.18 6.06 3.49
CA ARG A 389 11.09 4.94 3.14
C ARG A 389 10.57 4.02 2.03
N ARG A 390 9.29 4.10 1.63
CA ARG A 390 8.76 3.29 0.52
C ARG A 390 9.09 3.85 -0.86
N ARG A 391 9.45 5.14 -0.97
CA ARG A 391 9.85 5.74 -2.25
C ARG A 391 11.36 5.59 -2.41
N LEU A 392 11.78 4.91 -3.46
CA LEU A 392 13.19 4.88 -3.86
C LEU A 392 13.63 6.33 -4.17
N PRO A 393 14.86 6.74 -3.80
CA PRO A 393 15.40 8.04 -4.21
C PRO A 393 15.29 8.23 -5.73
N LYS A 394 15.04 9.46 -6.20
CA LYS A 394 14.86 9.76 -7.64
C LYS A 394 16.03 9.24 -8.50
N LEU A 395 17.26 9.44 -8.04
CA LEU A 395 18.49 8.93 -8.66
C LEU A 395 18.47 7.41 -8.87
N ASN A 396 17.95 6.66 -7.89
CA ASN A 396 17.85 5.20 -7.98
C ASN A 396 16.77 4.78 -8.98
N ILE A 397 15.65 5.51 -9.05
CA ILE A 397 14.58 5.26 -10.03
C ILE A 397 15.10 5.49 -11.45
N GLU A 398 15.84 6.58 -11.69
CA GLU A 398 16.47 6.86 -12.98
C GLU A 398 17.49 5.79 -13.38
N GLY A 399 18.34 5.37 -12.44
CA GLY A 399 19.28 4.27 -12.64
C GLY A 399 18.56 2.97 -13.01
N LEU A 400 17.50 2.61 -12.28
CA LEU A 400 16.70 1.41 -12.57
C LEU A 400 16.01 1.51 -13.94
N ASN A 401 15.49 2.68 -14.34
CA ASN A 401 14.92 2.90 -15.67
C ASN A 401 15.95 2.70 -16.79
N LYS A 402 17.18 3.20 -16.62
CA LYS A 402 18.29 2.98 -17.56
C LYS A 402 18.62 1.49 -17.72
N TYR A 403 18.62 0.73 -16.63
CA TYR A 403 18.83 -0.73 -16.69
C TYR A 403 17.64 -1.48 -17.30
N PHE A 404 16.43 -1.04 -16.99
CA PHE A 404 15.20 -1.62 -17.51
C PHE A 404 15.10 -1.48 -19.04
N ALA A 405 15.49 -0.31 -19.58
CA ALA A 405 15.54 -0.08 -21.02
C ALA A 405 16.54 -1.00 -21.75
N LYS A 406 17.63 -1.43 -21.08
CA LYS A 406 18.62 -2.36 -21.64
C LYS A 406 18.18 -3.81 -21.59
N ASN A 407 17.63 -4.25 -20.46
CA ASN A 407 17.09 -5.60 -20.29
C ASN A 407 15.92 -5.56 -19.29
N ASN A 408 14.69 -5.71 -19.78
CA ASN A 408 13.50 -5.69 -18.93
C ASN A 408 13.29 -7.00 -18.11
N LYS A 409 14.05 -8.06 -18.40
CA LYS A 409 14.02 -9.38 -17.72
C LYS A 409 15.42 -9.77 -17.22
N PRO A 410 16.02 -9.03 -16.27
CA PRO A 410 17.34 -9.35 -15.76
C PRO A 410 17.31 -10.65 -14.92
N GLY A 411 18.28 -11.55 -15.18
CA GLY A 411 18.51 -12.74 -14.34
C GLY A 411 19.04 -12.39 -12.95
N VAL A 412 19.14 -13.38 -12.05
CA VAL A 412 19.55 -13.18 -10.63
C VAL A 412 20.89 -12.42 -10.53
N ARG A 413 21.94 -12.89 -11.21
CA ARG A 413 23.27 -12.26 -11.23
C ARG A 413 23.26 -10.81 -11.72
N GLN A 414 22.42 -10.50 -12.73
CA GLN A 414 22.29 -9.13 -13.24
C GLN A 414 21.58 -8.23 -12.22
N ARG A 415 20.55 -8.74 -11.54
CA ARG A 415 19.85 -7.99 -10.49
C ARG A 415 20.75 -7.70 -9.30
N GLU A 416 21.58 -8.64 -8.88
CA GLU A 416 22.61 -8.44 -7.84
C GLU A 416 23.63 -7.37 -8.24
N LYS A 417 24.09 -7.37 -9.51
CA LYS A 417 25.00 -6.33 -10.03
C LYS A 417 24.36 -4.93 -10.02
N ILE A 418 23.09 -4.83 -10.43
CA ILE A 418 22.32 -3.59 -10.39
C ILE A 418 22.12 -3.12 -8.94
N ALA A 419 21.76 -4.04 -8.06
CA ALA A 419 21.55 -3.82 -6.63
C ALA A 419 22.82 -3.24 -5.97
N LYS A 420 23.97 -3.88 -6.19
CA LYS A 420 25.28 -3.42 -5.69
C LYS A 420 25.64 -2.02 -6.22
N LYS A 421 25.36 -1.73 -7.50
CA LYS A 421 25.70 -0.44 -8.10
C LYS A 421 24.81 0.72 -7.61
N LEU A 422 23.53 0.46 -7.34
CA LEU A 422 22.58 1.49 -6.91
C LEU A 422 22.40 1.57 -5.38
N GLY A 423 23.12 0.74 -4.61
CA GLY A 423 22.93 0.65 -3.16
C GLY A 423 21.54 0.15 -2.76
N LEU A 424 20.98 -0.77 -3.55
CA LEU A 424 19.67 -1.39 -3.33
C LEU A 424 19.83 -2.88 -2.98
N SER A 425 18.79 -3.51 -2.45
CA SER A 425 18.75 -4.98 -2.32
C SER A 425 18.28 -5.63 -3.63
N GLU A 426 18.70 -6.87 -3.90
CA GLU A 426 18.22 -7.67 -5.05
C GLU A 426 16.70 -7.70 -5.12
N ARG A 427 16.06 -7.86 -3.95
CA ARG A 427 14.61 -7.92 -3.80
C ARG A 427 13.95 -6.61 -4.23
N GLN A 428 14.52 -5.45 -3.88
CA GLN A 428 14.03 -4.14 -4.34
C GLN A 428 14.12 -4.02 -5.86
N VAL A 429 15.25 -4.41 -6.46
CA VAL A 429 15.45 -4.40 -7.92
C VAL A 429 14.44 -5.33 -8.60
N ARG A 430 14.32 -6.58 -8.16
CA ARG A 430 13.33 -7.54 -8.68
C ARG A 430 11.90 -7.00 -8.60
N ASN A 431 11.50 -6.48 -7.44
CA ASN A 431 10.17 -5.91 -7.26
C ASN A 431 9.91 -4.70 -8.16
N TYR A 432 10.91 -3.83 -8.34
CA TYR A 432 10.82 -2.69 -9.25
C TYR A 432 10.60 -3.16 -10.70
N PHE A 433 11.42 -4.08 -11.18
CA PHE A 433 11.32 -4.61 -12.55
C PHE A 433 9.98 -5.32 -12.79
N ASN A 434 9.51 -6.10 -11.82
CA ASN A 434 8.19 -6.75 -11.90
C ASN A 434 7.07 -5.72 -12.02
N LYS A 435 7.05 -4.71 -11.13
CA LYS A 435 6.06 -3.62 -11.17
C LYS A 435 6.12 -2.82 -12.47
N LYS A 436 7.32 -2.51 -12.96
CA LYS A 436 7.53 -1.79 -14.21
C LYS A 436 7.01 -2.59 -15.41
N ARG A 437 7.29 -3.90 -15.51
CA ARG A 437 6.73 -4.78 -16.55
C ARG A 437 5.20 -4.86 -16.49
N ILE A 438 4.61 -4.96 -15.30
CA ILE A 438 3.14 -4.94 -15.14
C ILE A 438 2.58 -3.61 -15.64
N THR A 439 3.22 -2.49 -15.26
CA THR A 439 2.80 -1.14 -15.67
C THR A 439 2.90 -0.96 -17.18
N GLU A 440 3.97 -1.44 -17.82
CA GLU A 440 4.13 -1.37 -19.27
C GLU A 440 3.14 -2.26 -20.03
N ARG A 441 2.86 -3.48 -19.54
CA ARG A 441 1.79 -4.32 -20.11
C ARG A 441 0.45 -3.62 -20.03
N LYS A 442 0.11 -3.06 -18.86
CA LYS A 442 -1.09 -2.24 -18.70
C LYS A 442 -1.08 -1.07 -19.68
N LEU A 443 0.00 -0.30 -19.76
CA LEU A 443 0.08 0.85 -20.65
C LEU A 443 -0.09 0.47 -22.13
N LYS A 444 0.43 -0.68 -22.58
CA LYS A 444 0.19 -1.18 -23.94
C LYS A 444 -1.28 -1.48 -24.16
N VAL A 445 -1.86 -2.29 -23.28
CA VAL A 445 -3.29 -2.63 -23.34
C VAL A 445 -4.19 -1.39 -23.31
N TRP A 446 -3.86 -0.39 -22.48
CA TRP A 446 -4.55 0.90 -22.43
C TRP A 446 -4.36 1.75 -23.69
N LYS A 447 -3.26 1.60 -24.43
CA LYS A 447 -3.04 2.28 -25.72
C LYS A 447 -3.75 1.59 -26.87
N ASP A 448 -3.99 0.29 -26.75
CA ASP A 448 -4.68 -0.49 -27.76
C ASP A 448 -6.20 -0.45 -27.57
N ALA A 449 -6.70 -0.34 -26.33
CA ALA A 449 -8.13 -0.24 -26.03
C ALA A 449 -8.90 0.89 -26.79
N PRO A 450 -8.37 2.12 -26.97
CA PRO A 450 -9.02 3.13 -27.80
C PRO A 450 -9.11 2.71 -29.27
N LYS A 451 -8.13 1.97 -29.80
CA LYS A 451 -8.16 1.50 -31.20
C LYS A 451 -9.22 0.42 -31.37
N ASP A 452 -9.28 -0.51 -30.42
CA ASP A 452 -10.33 -1.53 -30.36
C ASP A 452 -11.71 -0.87 -30.23
N PHE A 453 -11.83 0.20 -29.44
CA PHE A 453 -13.09 0.94 -29.28
C PHE A 453 -13.56 1.61 -30.58
N LEU A 454 -12.63 2.19 -31.37
CA LEU A 454 -12.95 2.83 -32.64
C LEU A 454 -13.42 1.85 -33.73
N THR A 455 -13.12 0.56 -33.60
CA THR A 455 -13.59 -0.47 -34.54
C THR A 455 -14.93 -1.10 -34.13
N LEU A 456 -15.48 -0.74 -32.96
CA LEU A 456 -16.75 -1.29 -32.49
C LEU A 456 -17.94 -0.69 -33.23
N SER A 457 -19.00 -1.49 -33.36
CA SER A 457 -20.29 -0.99 -33.87
C SER A 457 -20.90 0.03 -32.89
N LYS A 458 -21.67 0.98 -33.42
CA LYS A 458 -22.39 1.97 -32.59
C LYS A 458 -23.27 1.30 -31.53
N GLN A 459 -23.94 0.21 -31.88
CA GLN A 459 -24.76 -0.56 -30.94
C GLN A 459 -23.94 -1.13 -29.78
N THR A 460 -22.75 -1.68 -30.05
CA THR A 460 -21.85 -2.19 -29.02
C THR A 460 -21.42 -1.07 -28.07
N VAL A 461 -21.10 0.11 -28.61
CA VAL A 461 -20.71 1.29 -27.83
C VAL A 461 -21.86 1.77 -26.93
N ASP A 462 -23.08 1.83 -27.46
CA ASP A 462 -24.27 2.23 -26.70
C ASP A 462 -24.57 1.24 -25.55
N GLU A 463 -24.42 -0.07 -25.78
CA GLU A 463 -24.52 -1.07 -24.72
C GLU A 463 -23.42 -0.89 -23.65
N MET A 464 -22.17 -0.64 -24.06
CA MET A 464 -21.07 -0.38 -23.12
C MET A 464 -21.32 0.89 -22.29
N MET A 465 -21.89 1.94 -22.88
CA MET A 465 -22.26 3.17 -22.17
C MET A 465 -23.29 2.89 -21.07
N LYS A 466 -24.33 2.10 -21.40
CA LYS A 466 -25.35 1.67 -20.42
C LYS A 466 -24.73 0.89 -19.26
N ILE A 467 -23.81 -0.05 -19.56
CA ILE A 467 -23.10 -0.83 -18.54
C ILE A 467 -22.20 0.05 -17.65
N ALA A 468 -21.62 1.13 -18.21
CA ALA A 468 -20.77 2.04 -17.46
C ALA A 468 -21.53 2.91 -16.45
N GLU A 469 -22.81 3.19 -16.72
CA GLU A 469 -23.73 3.91 -15.83
C GLU A 469 -24.23 3.04 -14.67
N GLU A 470 -24.29 1.72 -14.88
CA GLU A 470 -24.66 0.76 -13.85
C GLU A 470 -23.61 0.69 -12.71
N ARG A 471 -24.05 0.20 -11.54
CA ARG A 471 -23.15 -0.07 -10.41
C ARG A 471 -22.07 -1.07 -10.81
N ARG A 472 -20.90 -1.02 -10.15
CA ARG A 472 -19.80 -1.98 -10.39
C ARG A 472 -20.32 -3.41 -10.24
N LYS A 473 -20.15 -4.21 -11.29
CA LYS A 473 -20.48 -5.63 -11.35
C LYS A 473 -19.29 -6.49 -10.92
N PRO A 474 -19.50 -7.74 -10.48
CA PRO A 474 -18.41 -8.69 -10.28
C PRO A 474 -17.64 -8.94 -11.60
N ASN A 475 -16.36 -9.31 -11.50
CA ASN A 475 -15.47 -9.48 -12.66
C ASN A 475 -15.99 -10.53 -13.65
N ASP A 476 -16.55 -11.63 -13.14
CA ASP A 476 -17.09 -12.71 -13.98
C ASP A 476 -18.26 -12.25 -14.85
N GLU A 477 -19.10 -11.35 -14.34
CA GLU A 477 -20.18 -10.75 -15.11
C GLU A 477 -19.64 -9.83 -16.22
N TYR A 478 -18.56 -9.08 -15.96
CA TYR A 478 -17.88 -8.30 -17.00
C TYR A 478 -17.28 -9.20 -18.09
N ILE A 479 -16.74 -10.37 -17.75
CA ILE A 479 -16.25 -11.34 -18.74
C ILE A 479 -17.40 -11.85 -19.61
N GLN A 480 -18.53 -12.23 -19.02
CA GLN A 480 -19.72 -12.68 -19.75
C GLN A 480 -20.29 -11.60 -20.66
N ILE A 481 -20.38 -10.36 -20.15
CA ILE A 481 -20.83 -9.20 -20.93
C ILE A 481 -19.87 -8.92 -22.09
N ALA A 482 -18.55 -8.98 -21.86
CA ALA A 482 -17.55 -8.76 -22.90
C ALA A 482 -17.67 -9.82 -24.01
N ASN A 483 -17.83 -11.10 -23.65
CA ASN A 483 -18.06 -12.19 -24.60
C ASN A 483 -19.36 -11.98 -25.40
N ARG A 484 -20.45 -11.54 -24.75
CA ARG A 484 -21.74 -11.23 -25.41
C ARG A 484 -21.62 -10.08 -26.41
N LEU A 485 -20.82 -9.07 -26.08
CA LEU A 485 -20.59 -7.89 -26.93
C LEU A 485 -19.55 -8.13 -28.05
N GLY A 486 -18.83 -9.25 -28.03
CA GLY A 486 -17.72 -9.53 -28.95
C GLY A 486 -16.51 -8.62 -28.72
N VAL A 487 -16.32 -8.10 -27.50
CA VAL A 487 -15.20 -7.22 -27.14
C VAL A 487 -14.27 -7.92 -26.15
N SER A 488 -12.99 -7.55 -26.15
CA SER A 488 -12.09 -8.06 -25.11
C SER A 488 -12.54 -7.56 -23.74
N HIS A 489 -12.46 -8.42 -22.72
CA HIS A 489 -12.75 -8.05 -21.33
C HIS A 489 -11.99 -6.79 -20.90
N ILE A 490 -10.76 -6.63 -21.39
CA ILE A 490 -9.93 -5.49 -21.03
C ILE A 490 -10.40 -4.21 -21.71
N THR A 491 -10.87 -4.28 -22.97
CA THR A 491 -11.46 -3.14 -23.68
C THR A 491 -12.70 -2.65 -22.95
N LEU A 492 -13.58 -3.55 -22.51
CA LEU A 492 -14.76 -3.23 -21.69
C LEU A 492 -14.39 -2.55 -20.36
N CYS A 493 -13.50 -3.16 -19.58
CA CYS A 493 -13.07 -2.58 -18.31
C CYS A 493 -12.40 -1.20 -18.49
N SER A 494 -11.54 -1.07 -19.51
CA SER A 494 -10.83 0.19 -19.80
C SER A 494 -11.80 1.31 -20.17
N PHE A 495 -12.85 0.98 -20.95
CA PHE A 495 -13.91 1.91 -21.30
C PHE A 495 -14.72 2.37 -20.09
N ILE A 496 -15.15 1.44 -19.22
CA ILE A 496 -15.91 1.76 -18.01
C ILE A 496 -15.08 2.65 -17.07
N ASP A 497 -13.80 2.34 -16.88
CA ASP A 497 -12.89 3.15 -16.06
C ASP A 497 -12.66 4.54 -16.66
N TRP A 498 -12.54 4.65 -17.98
CA TRP A 498 -12.44 5.93 -18.68
C TRP A 498 -13.71 6.77 -18.49
N GLN A 499 -14.89 6.17 -18.70
CA GLN A 499 -16.18 6.85 -18.55
C GLN A 499 -16.39 7.34 -17.10
N LYS A 500 -16.04 6.51 -16.11
CA LYS A 500 -16.06 6.89 -14.68
C LYS A 500 -15.09 8.03 -14.38
N SER A 501 -13.92 8.05 -15.03
CA SER A 501 -12.97 9.15 -14.90
C SER A 501 -13.50 10.48 -15.47
N ILE A 502 -14.34 10.44 -16.51
CA ILE A 502 -15.01 11.63 -17.05
C ILE A 502 -16.05 12.15 -16.05
N TYR A 503 -16.91 11.27 -15.53
CA TYR A 503 -17.91 11.66 -14.53
C TYR A 503 -17.30 12.18 -13.23
N ALA A 504 -16.20 11.56 -12.74
CA ALA A 504 -15.47 12.04 -11.58
C ALA A 504 -14.79 13.41 -11.80
N GLY A 505 -14.52 13.78 -13.06
CA GLY A 505 -14.04 15.11 -13.44
C GLY A 505 -15.14 16.16 -13.43
N LYS A 506 -16.37 15.78 -13.81
CA LYS A 506 -17.56 16.68 -13.82
C LYS A 506 -18.17 16.91 -12.43
N ALA A 507 -17.95 16.00 -11.49
CA ALA A 507 -18.45 16.12 -10.11
C ALA A 507 -17.59 17.02 -9.20
N LYS A 508 -16.49 17.56 -9.73
CA LYS A 508 -15.65 18.56 -9.07
C LYS A 508 -15.92 19.92 -9.68
#